data_AF-A0A3D3F445-F1
#
_entry.id   AF-A0A3D3F445-F1
#
_cell.length_a   1.000
_cell.length_b   1.000
_cell.length_c   1.000
_cell.angle_alpha   90.00
_cell.angle_beta   90.00
_cell.angle_gamma   90.00
#
_symmetry.space_group_name_H-M   'P 1'
#
loop_
_entity.id
_entity.type
_entity.pdbx_description
1 polymer ?
#
loop_
_entity_poly.entity_id
_entity_poly.type
_entity_poly.pdbx_seq_one_letter_code
_entity_poly.pdbx_strand_id
1 'polypeptide(L)'
;SAEERKRVGGKKIDVGMIIDSSTGKVIEVSFNFFYTDPFATIPVSTYRKIELELKEKVWVTPTADGKRMKFIMNSWRQEVSRLPADK
;
A
#
# COMPACT_ATOMS: atom_id res chain seq x y z
N SER A 1 3.67 11.62 -10.48
CA SER A 1 4.67 12.44 -11.21
C SER A 1 5.93 12.62 -10.36
N ALA A 2 6.96 13.29 -10.89
CA ALA A 2 8.17 13.62 -10.14
C ALA A 2 7.86 14.62 -9.02
N GLU A 3 6.97 15.58 -9.25
CA GLU A 3 6.54 16.61 -8.30
C GLU A 3 5.81 16.00 -7.10
N GLU A 4 4.90 15.05 -7.35
CA GLU A 4 4.23 14.27 -6.30
C GLU A 4 5.24 13.53 -5.44
N ARG A 5 6.17 12.79 -6.06
CA ARG A 5 7.22 12.05 -5.36
C ARG A 5 8.14 12.98 -4.56
N LYS A 6 8.42 14.19 -5.05
CA LYS A 6 9.17 15.21 -4.31
C LYS A 6 8.42 15.67 -3.06
N ARG A 7 7.10 15.89 -3.13
CA ARG A 7 6.27 16.30 -1.98
C ARG A 7 6.19 15.26 -0.87
N VAL A 8 6.09 13.98 -1.25
CA VAL A 8 5.95 12.87 -0.28
C VAL A 8 7.27 12.19 0.05
N GLY A 9 8.38 12.57 -0.58
CA GLY A 9 9.69 11.95 -0.39
C GLY A 9 10.18 12.04 1.05
N GLY A 10 10.62 10.90 1.60
CA GLY A 10 11.05 10.76 3.00
C GLY A 10 9.90 10.77 4.02
N LYS A 11 8.64 10.82 3.58
CA LYS A 11 7.47 10.68 4.44
C LYS A 11 6.95 9.25 4.38
N LYS A 12 6.15 8.89 5.38
CA LYS A 12 5.62 7.54 5.58
C LYS A 12 4.11 7.50 5.42
N ILE A 13 3.62 6.49 4.71
CA ILE A 13 2.20 6.21 4.53
C ILE A 13 1.88 4.84 5.14
N ASP A 14 0.73 4.73 5.81
CA ASP A 14 0.26 3.44 6.34
C ASP A 14 -0.53 2.72 5.25
N VAL A 15 -0.10 1.50 4.92
CA VAL A 15 -0.71 0.64 3.89
C VAL A 15 -1.26 -0.60 4.57
N GLY A 16 -2.49 -0.97 4.22
CA GLY A 16 -3.15 -2.18 4.68
C GLY A 16 -3.57 -3.04 3.50
N MET A 17 -3.46 -4.35 3.64
CA MET A 17 -4.00 -5.34 2.71
C MET A 17 -4.88 -6.32 3.45
N ILE A 18 -6.06 -6.57 2.89
CA ILE A 18 -6.89 -7.71 3.26
C ILE A 18 -6.63 -8.81 2.23
N ILE A 19 -6.28 -9.99 2.73
CA ILE A 19 -5.88 -11.14 1.95
C ILE A 19 -6.87 -12.27 2.19
N ASP A 20 -7.33 -12.88 1.11
CA ASP A 20 -8.16 -14.08 1.18
C ASP A 20 -7.36 -15.20 1.85
N SER A 21 -7.88 -15.71 2.97
CA SER A 21 -7.17 -16.69 3.78
C SER A 21 -7.04 -18.06 3.11
N SER A 22 -7.87 -18.36 2.11
CA SER A 22 -7.86 -19.65 1.41
C SER A 22 -6.87 -19.67 0.24
N THR A 23 -6.80 -18.57 -0.51
CA THR A 23 -5.99 -18.45 -1.74
C THR A 23 -4.70 -17.67 -1.53
N GLY A 24 -4.62 -16.85 -0.49
CA GLY A 24 -3.50 -15.95 -0.24
C GLY A 24 -3.45 -14.74 -1.17
N LYS A 25 -4.47 -14.52 -2.01
CA LYS A 25 -4.56 -13.35 -2.90
C LYS A 25 -5.04 -12.12 -2.14
N VAL A 26 -4.51 -10.95 -2.52
CA VAL A 26 -4.96 -9.66 -1.97
C VAL A 26 -6.36 -9.35 -2.54
N ILE A 27 -7.34 -9.11 -1.67
CA ILE A 27 -8.72 -8.77 -2.03
C ILE A 27 -9.06 -7.29 -1.81
N GLU A 28 -8.37 -6.61 -0.89
CA GLU A 28 -8.52 -5.17 -0.66
C GLU A 28 -7.16 -4.55 -0.29
N VAL A 29 -6.98 -3.28 -0.68
CA VAL A 29 -5.85 -2.45 -0.25
C VAL A 29 -6.40 -1.13 0.28
N SER A 30 -5.91 -0.70 1.43
CA SER A 30 -6.26 0.58 2.06
C SER A 30 -5.01 1.43 2.29
N PHE A 31 -5.17 2.75 2.17
CA PHE A 31 -4.13 3.72 2.49
C PHE A 31 -4.65 4.65 3.59
N ASN A 32 -3.90 4.79 4.68
CA ASN A 32 -4.26 5.63 5.81
C ASN A 32 -3.21 6.74 6.00
N PHE A 33 -3.70 7.96 6.16
CA PHE A 33 -2.91 9.17 6.38
C PHE A 33 -3.81 10.26 6.96
N PHE A 34 -3.23 11.27 7.62
CA PHE A 34 -3.99 12.40 8.12
C PHE A 34 -4.34 13.36 6.99
N TYR A 35 -5.43 14.12 7.13
CA TYR A 35 -5.82 15.14 6.15
C TYR A 35 -4.76 16.25 6.02
N THR A 36 -3.91 16.44 7.03
CA THR A 36 -2.78 17.37 7.03
C THR A 36 -1.53 16.83 6.33
N ASP A 37 -1.49 15.53 6.02
CA ASP A 37 -0.36 14.93 5.33
C ASP A 37 -0.36 15.29 3.84
N PRO A 38 0.81 15.43 3.20
CA PRO A 38 0.87 15.71 1.77
C PRO A 38 0.28 14.60 0.90
N PHE A 39 0.11 13.39 1.46
CA PHE A 39 -0.63 12.29 0.86
C PHE A 39 -2.09 12.69 0.55
N ALA A 40 -2.72 13.55 1.35
CA ALA A 40 -4.08 14.03 1.09
C ALA A 40 -4.23 14.82 -0.21
N THR A 41 -3.13 15.29 -0.81
CA THR A 41 -3.12 16.02 -2.09
C THR A 41 -2.79 15.14 -3.31
N ILE A 42 -2.48 13.86 -3.09
CA ILE A 42 -2.15 12.94 -4.16
C ILE A 42 -3.45 12.50 -4.85
N PRO A 43 -3.51 12.48 -6.21
CA PRO A 43 -4.69 12.05 -6.92
C PRO A 43 -5.12 10.63 -6.55
N VAL A 44 -6.43 10.41 -6.40
CA VAL A 44 -7.01 9.09 -6.09
C VAL A 44 -6.61 8.03 -7.11
N SER A 45 -6.43 8.42 -8.38
CA SER A 45 -5.97 7.52 -9.45
C SER A 45 -4.59 6.90 -9.17
N THR A 46 -3.70 7.61 -8.47
CA THR A 46 -2.39 7.07 -8.07
C THR A 46 -2.55 5.94 -7.07
N TYR A 47 -3.41 6.11 -6.05
CA TYR A 47 -3.72 5.05 -5.08
C TYR A 47 -4.39 3.86 -5.75
N ARG A 48 -5.33 4.11 -6.66
CA ARG A 48 -6.00 3.05 -7.43
C ARG A 48 -5.01 2.24 -8.27
N LYS A 49 -4.02 2.89 -8.88
CA LYS A 49 -2.97 2.19 -9.63
C LYS A 49 -2.15 1.27 -8.72
N ILE A 50 -1.76 1.76 -7.53
CA ILE A 50 -1.00 0.95 -6.56
C ILE A 50 -1.85 -0.22 -6.05
N GLU A 51 -3.12 0.00 -5.73
CA GLU A 51 -4.05 -1.06 -5.34
C GLU A 51 -4.09 -2.18 -6.39
N LEU A 52 -4.30 -1.81 -7.66
CA LEU A 52 -4.39 -2.78 -8.75
C LEU A 52 -3.09 -3.54 -8.94
N GLU A 53 -1.94 -2.87 -8.89
CA GLU A 53 -0.63 -3.53 -9.00
C GLU A 53 -0.38 -4.50 -7.84
N LEU A 54 -0.75 -4.16 -6.61
CA LEU A 54 -0.63 -5.06 -5.45
C LEU A 54 -1.54 -6.28 -5.60
N LYS A 55 -2.80 -6.09 -6.02
CA LYS A 55 -3.76 -7.17 -6.26
C LYS A 55 -3.32 -8.14 -7.36
N GLU A 56 -2.68 -7.61 -8.40
CA GLU A 56 -2.22 -8.41 -9.53
C GLU A 56 -0.92 -9.18 -9.22
N LYS A 57 0.03 -8.53 -8.53
CA LYS A 57 1.41 -9.02 -8.44
C LYS A 57 1.79 -9.62 -7.08
N VAL A 58 0.94 -9.45 -6.06
CA VAL A 58 1.24 -9.92 -4.70
C VAL A 58 0.25 -11.00 -4.28
N TRP A 59 0.80 -12.12 -3.82
CA TRP A 59 0.08 -13.13 -3.06
C TRP A 59 1.02 -13.70 -2.00
N VAL A 60 0.43 -14.24 -0.95
CA VAL A 60 1.14 -14.98 0.09
C VAL A 60 0.72 -16.43 0.05
N THR A 61 1.47 -17.30 0.72
CA THR A 61 1.06 -18.69 0.95
C THR A 61 0.54 -18.80 2.38
N PRO A 62 -0.79 -18.92 2.60
CA PRO A 62 -1.34 -19.04 3.94
C PRO A 62 -0.88 -20.32 4.63
N THR A 63 -0.48 -20.22 5.90
CA THR A 63 -0.22 -21.38 6.75
C THR A 63 -1.52 -22.10 7.11
N ALA A 64 -1.42 -23.28 7.75
CA ALA A 64 -2.60 -23.98 8.26
C ALA A 64 -3.44 -23.11 9.20
N ASP A 65 -2.79 -22.26 10.02
CA ASP A 65 -3.46 -21.33 10.91
C ASP A 65 -4.08 -20.16 10.15
N GLY A 66 -3.36 -19.60 9.17
CA GLY A 66 -3.86 -18.54 8.30
C GLY A 66 -5.15 -18.94 7.58
N LYS A 67 -5.23 -20.18 7.06
CA LYS A 67 -6.42 -20.71 6.38
C LYS A 67 -7.66 -20.83 7.27
N ARG A 68 -7.51 -20.83 8.60
CA ARG A 68 -8.65 -20.85 9.54
C ARG A 68 -9.22 -19.45 9.81
N MET A 69 -8.53 -18.39 9.41
CA MET A 69 -9.00 -17.02 9.59
C MET A 69 -10.07 -16.67 8.55
N LYS A 70 -10.92 -15.69 8.84
CA LYS A 70 -11.88 -15.15 7.85
C LYS A 70 -11.16 -14.42 6.71
N PHE A 71 -10.08 -13.74 7.03
CA PHE A 71 -9.13 -13.11 6.12
C PHE A 71 -7.82 -12.92 6.87
N ILE A 72 -6.74 -12.66 6.15
CA ILE A 72 -5.44 -12.29 6.72
C ILE A 72 -5.27 -10.77 6.52
N MET A 73 -4.93 -10.05 7.57
CA MET A 73 -4.60 -8.63 7.47
C MET A 73 -3.09 -8.45 7.57
N ASN A 74 -2.53 -7.73 6.59
CA ASN A 74 -1.14 -7.28 6.63
C ASN A 74 -1.12 -5.76 6.52
N SER A 75 -0.53 -5.09 7.50
CA SER A 75 -0.39 -3.64 7.53
C SER A 75 1.06 -3.25 7.81
N TRP A 76 1.56 -2.26 7.08
CA TRP A 76 2.90 -1.72 7.28
C TRP A 76 2.96 -0.23 7.01
N ARG A 77 4.02 0.40 7.50
CA ARG A 77 4.33 1.80 7.25
C ARG A 77 5.42 1.90 6.19
N GLN A 78 5.09 2.44 5.03
CA GLN A 78 6.00 2.56 3.89
C GLN A 78 6.59 3.96 3.82
N GLU A 79 7.92 4.07 3.85
CA GLU A 79 8.60 5.32 3.50
C GLU A 79 8.70 5.47 1.98
N VAL A 80 8.35 6.63 1.45
CA VAL A 80 8.52 6.95 0.03
C VAL A 80 9.95 7.41 -0.20
N SER A 81 10.67 6.72 -1.09
CA SER A 81 12.04 7.07 -1.45
C SER A 81 12.12 8.53 -1.93
N ARG A 82 13.12 9.26 -1.45
CA ARG A 82 13.45 10.58 -1.98
C ARG A 82 13.96 10.44 -3.40
N LEU A 83 13.53 11.34 -4.29
CA LEU A 83 14.20 11.49 -5.58
C LEU A 83 15.66 11.90 -5.32
N PRO A 84 16.63 11.46 -6.15
CA PRO A 84 17.98 11.99 -6.09
C PRO A 84 17.92 13.52 -6.13
N ALA A 85 18.70 14.20 -5.29
CA ALA A 85 18.90 15.64 -5.48
C ALA A 85 19.51 15.82 -6.87
N ASP A 86 18.91 16.69 -7.68
CA ASP A 86 19.46 17.10 -8.96
C ASP A 86 20.92 17.49 -8.72
N LYS A 87 21.86 16.73 -9.30
CA LYS A 87 23.29 17.02 -9.23
C LYS A 87 23.63 18.14 -10.20
#